data_AF-A0A9W9M9E0-F1
#
_entry.id   AF-A0A9W9M9E0-F1
#
_cell.length_a   1.000
_cell.length_b   1.000
_cell.length_c   1.000
_cell.angle_alpha   90.00
_cell.angle_beta   90.00
_cell.angle_gamma   90.00
#
_symmetry.space_group_name_H-M   'P 1'
#
loop_
_entity.id
_entity.type
_entity.pdbx_description
1 polymer ?
#
loop_
_entity_poly.entity_id
_entity_poly.type
_entity_poly.pdbx_seq_one_letter_code
_entity_poly.pdbx_strand_id
1 'polypeptide(L)'
;MSTVLEPVPALRDPNVVASLGSTKHSRGTSIWEIVSRWHFAQDPSQAYWWTHTGPYLALMLKEANYPTEKQFEYMLFYYHWIIPQLGLGPRPDGSFKWSSNLTADGTPLQFCWNWNNRETKPEIRTSFVPIGPCTGTPGDPLNHNAAIDLHRRFASINPATDLAWFEYFLSAIYEQDNEKIARETEERFGGVFGESVLACFEFKNKTPVMKTYLWPRLLGYHMMTPYPVIEPAVRALLGPSTAALDLLDEFLHTNPVGKAMAPTMIAIDNKPSSRLKWYFHSPSTTFASVRQVMTLGGRIQGIDHELESLCDLIKATFPLPSDFPDDAEVTKAWQTPAYAKKNFDDRTEFLSGYLYYFDIAPGSQVPGIKFYAQTRLLGTDDLTLAKGITSWMKAHGRGKYCDNYMRVLEGLAEGPLEQSKGLHAHISFMSKDGEIDVSSYLSTGLFNRTKHAAGNAAN
;
A
#
# COMPACT_ATOMS: atom_id res chain seq x y z
N MET A 1 -33.14 4.64 -39.11
CA MET A 1 -33.83 3.66 -38.24
C MET A 1 -33.23 3.77 -36.87
N SER A 2 -33.98 4.36 -35.94
CA SER A 2 -33.60 4.62 -34.56
C SER A 2 -33.90 3.37 -33.74
N THR A 3 -32.88 2.75 -33.17
CA THR A 3 -33.03 1.73 -32.13
C THR A 3 -32.90 2.41 -30.78
N VAL A 4 -34.04 2.61 -30.14
CA VAL A 4 -34.16 3.03 -28.75
C VAL A 4 -33.57 1.92 -27.88
N LEU A 5 -32.45 2.20 -27.20
CA LEU A 5 -31.95 1.35 -26.13
C LEU A 5 -32.86 1.55 -24.92
N GLU A 6 -33.54 0.48 -24.49
CA GLU A 6 -34.31 0.48 -23.25
C GLU A 6 -33.39 0.69 -22.04
N PRO A 7 -33.81 1.45 -21.02
CA PRO A 7 -33.03 1.64 -19.81
C PRO A 7 -32.98 0.34 -19.00
N VAL A 8 -31.77 -0.13 -18.70
CA VAL A 8 -31.52 -1.22 -17.74
C VAL A 8 -32.11 -0.79 -16.39
N PRO A 9 -32.90 -1.64 -15.70
CA PRO A 9 -33.47 -1.29 -14.41
C PRO A 9 -32.37 -0.96 -13.42
N ALA A 10 -32.41 0.27 -12.88
CA ALA A 10 -31.57 0.68 -11.76
C ALA A 10 -31.68 -0.37 -10.64
N LEU A 11 -30.53 -0.81 -10.13
CA LEU A 11 -30.35 -1.65 -8.96
C LEU A 11 -31.10 -1.06 -7.75
N ARG A 12 -32.39 -1.37 -7.65
CA ARG A 12 -33.19 -1.32 -6.43
C ARG A 12 -33.29 -2.73 -5.88
N ASP A 13 -32.16 -3.38 -5.65
CA ASP A 13 -32.18 -4.60 -4.84
C ASP A 13 -31.83 -4.24 -3.38
N PRO A 14 -32.84 -4.09 -2.49
CA PRO A 14 -32.61 -3.86 -1.08
C PRO A 14 -31.84 -5.01 -0.40
N ASN A 15 -31.67 -6.17 -1.05
CA ASN A 15 -30.94 -7.31 -0.51
C ASN A 15 -29.41 -7.15 -0.60
N VAL A 16 -28.88 -6.31 -1.51
CA VAL A 16 -27.43 -6.03 -1.58
C VAL A 16 -26.97 -5.16 -0.41
N VAL A 17 -27.83 -4.23 0.04
CA VAL A 17 -27.59 -3.42 1.25
C VAL A 17 -27.73 -4.28 2.52
N ALA A 18 -28.61 -5.30 2.50
CA ALA A 18 -28.82 -6.18 3.64
C ALA A 18 -27.73 -7.25 3.83
N SER A 19 -27.09 -7.74 2.75
CA SER A 19 -26.08 -8.80 2.84
C SER A 19 -24.72 -8.31 3.38
N LEU A 20 -24.38 -7.04 3.17
CA LEU A 20 -23.19 -6.40 3.75
C LEU A 20 -23.39 -5.92 5.21
N GLY A 21 -24.63 -5.99 5.73
CA GLY A 21 -25.00 -5.57 7.08
C GLY A 21 -25.05 -6.70 8.13
N SER A 22 -24.66 -7.93 7.79
CA SER A 22 -24.75 -9.09 8.69
C SER A 22 -23.48 -9.31 9.54
N THR A 23 -22.88 -8.23 10.07
CA THR A 23 -22.00 -8.35 11.24
C THR A 23 -22.80 -7.94 12.47
N LYS A 24 -23.12 -8.93 13.32
CA LYS A 24 -23.63 -8.69 14.67
C LYS A 24 -22.61 -7.75 15.33
N HIS A 25 -22.92 -6.46 15.51
CA HIS A 25 -22.61 -5.58 16.66
C HIS A 25 -22.99 -4.10 16.37
N SER A 26 -23.99 -3.61 17.13
CA SER A 26 -24.53 -2.23 17.27
C SER A 26 -25.53 -1.69 16.21
N ARG A 27 -26.75 -1.39 16.70
CA ARG A 27 -27.98 -0.95 16.01
C ARG A 27 -28.00 0.57 15.73
N GLY A 28 -27.03 1.10 15.00
CA GLY A 28 -27.03 2.50 14.54
C GLY A 28 -26.66 2.56 13.06
N THR A 29 -27.32 3.45 12.30
CA THR A 29 -26.97 3.67 10.89
C THR A 29 -25.50 4.07 10.77
N SER A 30 -24.73 3.36 9.96
CA SER A 30 -23.33 3.71 9.72
C SER A 30 -23.21 5.04 8.99
N ILE A 31 -22.10 5.75 9.16
CA ILE A 31 -21.90 7.03 8.46
C ILE A 31 -21.89 6.86 6.94
N TRP A 32 -21.41 5.71 6.44
CA TRP A 32 -21.49 5.35 5.04
C TRP A 32 -22.94 5.24 4.57
N GLU A 33 -23.83 4.58 5.34
CA GLU A 33 -25.25 4.53 5.01
C GLU A 33 -25.90 5.91 4.98
N ILE A 34 -25.50 6.83 5.87
CA ILE A 34 -26.01 8.21 5.87
C ILE A 34 -25.56 8.93 4.59
N VAL A 35 -24.28 8.89 4.24
CA VAL A 35 -23.75 9.52 3.01
C VAL A 35 -24.40 8.91 1.76
N SER A 36 -24.55 7.59 1.72
CA SER A 36 -25.16 6.85 0.61
C SER A 36 -26.62 7.24 0.33
N ARG A 37 -27.37 7.75 1.32
CA ARG A 37 -28.75 8.23 1.09
C ARG A 37 -28.81 9.47 0.21
N TRP A 38 -27.75 10.28 0.20
CA TRP A 38 -27.72 11.59 -0.44
C TRP A 38 -26.77 11.65 -1.64
N HIS A 39 -25.87 10.67 -1.76
CA HIS A 39 -24.93 10.57 -2.87
C HIS A 39 -25.24 9.33 -3.70
N PHE A 40 -25.83 9.55 -4.87
CA PHE A 40 -26.04 8.50 -5.88
C PHE A 40 -24.85 8.50 -6.84
N ALA A 41 -24.14 7.36 -6.92
CA ALA A 41 -23.14 7.16 -7.95
C ALA A 41 -23.86 7.04 -9.31
N GLN A 42 -23.58 7.96 -10.23
CA GLN A 42 -24.16 7.92 -11.58
C GLN A 42 -23.49 6.87 -12.46
N ASP A 43 -22.24 6.53 -12.16
CA ASP A 43 -21.46 5.52 -12.86
C ASP A 43 -21.52 4.16 -12.11
N PRO A 44 -21.84 3.04 -12.80
CA PRO A 44 -21.88 1.72 -12.19
C PRO A 44 -20.57 1.28 -11.53
N SER A 45 -19.41 1.69 -12.05
CA SER A 45 -18.12 1.32 -11.47
C SER A 45 -17.86 2.08 -10.17
N GLN A 46 -18.20 3.38 -10.13
CA GLN A 46 -18.16 4.15 -8.89
C GLN A 46 -19.14 3.60 -7.85
N ALA A 47 -20.35 3.20 -8.28
CA ALA A 47 -21.34 2.56 -7.40
C ALA A 47 -20.81 1.25 -6.82
N TYR A 48 -20.16 0.43 -7.66
CA TYR A 48 -19.50 -0.80 -7.24
C TYR A 48 -18.46 -0.51 -6.15
N TRP A 49 -17.47 0.35 -6.44
CA TRP A 49 -16.41 0.62 -5.49
C TRP A 49 -16.94 1.22 -4.19
N TRP A 50 -17.83 2.21 -4.27
CA TRP A 50 -18.43 2.83 -3.09
C TRP A 50 -19.15 1.83 -2.19
N THR A 51 -19.88 0.88 -2.79
CA THR A 51 -20.61 -0.16 -2.06
C THR A 51 -19.66 -1.14 -1.35
N HIS A 52 -18.55 -1.49 -1.99
CA HIS A 52 -17.65 -2.53 -1.49
C HIS A 52 -16.53 -2.01 -0.59
N THR A 53 -16.13 -0.74 -0.70
CA THR A 53 -15.00 -0.18 0.06
C THR A 53 -15.40 0.95 0.99
N GLY A 54 -16.53 1.61 0.74
CA GLY A 54 -17.08 2.66 1.60
C GLY A 54 -17.38 2.19 3.04
N PRO A 55 -18.04 1.03 3.24
CA PRO A 55 -18.26 0.48 4.58
C PRO A 55 -16.96 0.21 5.35
N TYR A 56 -15.91 -0.23 4.65
CA TYR A 56 -14.61 -0.52 5.27
C TYR A 56 -13.97 0.75 5.81
N LEU A 57 -13.92 1.83 5.02
CA LEU A 57 -13.38 3.09 5.49
C LEU A 57 -14.20 3.65 6.66
N ALA A 58 -15.53 3.59 6.59
CA ALA A 58 -16.41 4.04 7.67
C ALA A 58 -16.14 3.28 8.98
N LEU A 59 -15.98 1.96 8.91
CA LEU A 59 -15.62 1.13 10.06
C LEU A 59 -14.25 1.51 10.62
N MET A 60 -13.24 1.65 9.76
CA MET A 60 -11.87 2.02 10.18
C MET A 60 -11.83 3.39 10.87
N LEU A 61 -12.53 4.40 10.33
CA LEU A 61 -12.61 5.73 10.93
C LEU A 61 -13.31 5.70 12.29
N LYS A 62 -14.40 4.93 12.41
CA LYS A 62 -15.10 4.73 13.69
C LYS A 62 -14.20 4.05 14.72
N GLU A 63 -13.58 2.94 14.36
CA GLU A 63 -12.77 2.11 15.26
C GLU A 63 -11.44 2.77 15.64
N ALA A 64 -10.89 3.62 14.77
CA ALA A 64 -9.75 4.49 15.08
C ALA A 64 -10.14 5.75 15.88
N ASN A 65 -11.40 5.87 16.29
CA ASN A 65 -11.92 6.94 17.14
C ASN A 65 -11.75 8.34 16.53
N TYR A 66 -12.12 8.49 15.26
CA TYR A 66 -12.26 9.79 14.61
C TYR A 66 -13.51 10.52 15.11
N PRO A 67 -13.47 11.84 15.35
CA PRO A 67 -14.67 12.64 15.60
C PRO A 67 -15.68 12.50 14.46
N THR A 68 -16.97 12.54 14.76
CA THR A 68 -18.05 12.31 13.79
C THR A 68 -17.95 13.25 12.59
N GLU A 69 -17.63 14.52 12.80
CA GLU A 69 -17.43 15.51 11.74
C GLU A 69 -16.28 15.14 10.80
N LYS A 70 -15.19 14.57 11.35
CA LYS A 70 -14.07 14.07 10.54
C LYS A 70 -14.40 12.77 9.83
N GLN A 71 -15.22 11.91 10.42
CA GLN A 71 -15.73 10.75 9.70
C GLN A 71 -16.53 11.21 8.47
N PHE A 72 -17.40 12.21 8.59
CA PHE A 72 -18.17 12.73 7.43
C PHE A 72 -17.25 13.34 6.38
N GLU A 73 -16.32 14.21 6.80
CA GLU A 73 -15.35 14.86 5.91
C GLU A 73 -14.56 13.84 5.09
N TYR A 74 -14.02 12.79 5.74
CA TYR A 74 -13.22 11.79 5.05
C TYR A 74 -14.06 10.83 4.20
N MET A 75 -15.30 10.53 4.58
CA MET A 75 -16.20 9.75 3.72
C MET A 75 -16.58 10.53 2.45
N LEU A 76 -16.87 11.82 2.56
CA LEU A 76 -17.13 12.69 1.41
C LEU A 76 -15.88 12.85 0.54
N PHE A 77 -14.72 13.04 1.16
CA PHE A 77 -13.45 13.08 0.45
C PHE A 77 -13.20 11.79 -0.32
N TYR A 78 -13.37 10.64 0.33
CA TYR A 78 -13.20 9.33 -0.28
C TYR A 78 -14.13 9.13 -1.49
N TYR A 79 -15.42 9.49 -1.33
CA TYR A 79 -16.41 9.40 -2.41
C TYR A 79 -16.06 10.30 -3.61
N HIS A 80 -15.61 11.53 -3.38
CA HIS A 80 -15.37 12.49 -4.47
C HIS A 80 -13.96 12.42 -5.08
N TRP A 81 -12.95 12.01 -4.32
CA TRP A 81 -11.54 12.07 -4.73
C TRP A 81 -10.88 10.73 -4.98
N ILE A 82 -11.38 9.65 -4.35
CA ILE A 82 -10.76 8.33 -4.46
C ILE A 82 -11.62 7.39 -5.29
N ILE A 83 -12.92 7.25 -5.01
CA ILE A 83 -13.82 6.33 -5.74
C ILE A 83 -13.77 6.52 -7.27
N PRO A 84 -13.80 7.74 -7.84
CA PRO A 84 -13.74 7.92 -9.30
C PRO A 84 -12.41 7.50 -9.92
N GLN A 85 -11.38 7.31 -9.11
CA GLN A 85 -10.02 6.96 -9.55
C GLN A 85 -9.76 5.46 -9.52
N LEU A 86 -10.68 4.64 -9.01
CA LEU A 86 -10.48 3.19 -8.91
C LEU A 86 -10.79 2.44 -10.23
N GLY A 87 -11.08 3.17 -11.30
CA GLY A 87 -11.35 2.62 -12.62
C GLY A 87 -12.62 1.77 -12.67
N LEU A 88 -12.69 0.89 -13.68
CA LEU A 88 -13.83 -0.02 -13.83
C LEU A 88 -13.85 -1.05 -12.69
N GLY A 89 -15.05 -1.39 -12.24
CA GLY A 89 -15.26 -2.56 -11.40
C GLY A 89 -14.80 -3.86 -12.10
N PRO A 90 -14.65 -4.95 -11.35
CA PRO A 90 -14.35 -6.26 -11.94
C PRO A 90 -15.44 -6.65 -12.94
N ARG A 91 -15.06 -7.42 -13.95
CA ARG A 91 -16.00 -8.12 -14.83
C ARG A 91 -16.74 -9.22 -14.04
N PRO A 92 -17.86 -9.76 -14.56
CA PRO A 92 -18.60 -10.84 -13.90
C PRO A 92 -17.76 -12.09 -13.56
N ASP A 93 -16.68 -12.34 -14.30
CA ASP A 93 -15.73 -13.42 -14.05
C ASP A 93 -14.68 -13.09 -12.95
N GLY A 94 -14.78 -11.91 -12.33
CA GLY A 94 -13.85 -11.40 -11.33
C GLY A 94 -12.56 -10.80 -11.91
N SER A 95 -12.41 -10.74 -13.25
CA SER A 95 -11.23 -10.16 -13.87
C SER A 95 -11.30 -8.64 -13.94
N PHE A 96 -10.17 -7.96 -13.74
CA PHE A 96 -10.07 -6.52 -13.96
C PHE A 96 -9.68 -6.22 -15.41
N LYS A 97 -10.15 -5.07 -15.93
CA LYS A 97 -9.56 -4.49 -17.15
C LYS A 97 -8.10 -4.12 -16.91
N TRP A 98 -7.80 -3.56 -15.74
CA TRP A 98 -6.47 -3.24 -15.26
C TRP A 98 -6.27 -3.85 -13.88
N SER A 99 -5.42 -4.87 -13.79
CA SER A 99 -5.08 -5.51 -12.51
C SER A 99 -3.93 -4.75 -11.86
N SER A 100 -4.16 -4.13 -10.71
CA SER A 100 -3.12 -3.40 -9.98
C SER A 100 -2.12 -4.36 -9.31
N ASN A 101 -0.85 -3.97 -9.26
CA ASN A 101 0.20 -4.61 -8.49
C ASN A 101 0.21 -4.21 -6.99
N LEU A 102 -0.57 -3.20 -6.59
CA LEU A 102 -0.68 -2.75 -5.19
C LEU A 102 -1.16 -3.88 -4.25
N THR A 103 -2.04 -4.75 -4.73
CA THR A 103 -2.66 -5.83 -3.95
C THR A 103 -2.53 -7.18 -4.67
N ALA A 104 -2.84 -8.27 -3.98
CA ALA A 104 -2.67 -9.64 -4.53
C ALA A 104 -3.75 -9.98 -5.53
N ASP A 105 -4.95 -9.51 -5.22
CA ASP A 105 -6.18 -9.79 -5.92
C ASP A 105 -6.37 -8.89 -7.15
N GLY A 106 -5.53 -7.86 -7.29
CA GLY A 106 -5.57 -6.91 -8.40
C GLY A 106 -6.36 -5.64 -8.08
N THR A 107 -6.90 -5.54 -6.86
CA THR A 107 -7.66 -4.37 -6.39
C THR A 107 -6.77 -3.13 -6.32
N PRO A 108 -7.14 -1.99 -6.93
CA PRO A 108 -6.32 -0.79 -6.98
C PRO A 108 -6.39 0.05 -5.69
N LEU A 109 -6.64 -0.57 -4.53
CA LEU A 109 -6.85 0.10 -3.25
C LEU A 109 -6.31 -0.73 -2.09
N GLN A 110 -5.64 -0.06 -1.16
CA GLN A 110 -5.15 -0.63 0.09
C GLN A 110 -5.40 0.36 1.24
N PHE A 111 -5.84 -0.14 2.38
CA PHE A 111 -5.96 0.64 3.60
C PHE A 111 -4.72 0.47 4.47
N CYS A 112 -4.48 1.44 5.34
CA CYS A 112 -3.42 1.36 6.34
C CYS A 112 -3.96 1.80 7.69
N TRP A 113 -3.74 0.97 8.70
CA TRP A 113 -3.94 1.28 10.11
C TRP A 113 -2.58 1.65 10.71
N ASN A 114 -2.32 2.94 10.87
CA ASN A 114 -1.15 3.39 11.61
C ASN A 114 -1.46 3.31 13.10
N TRP A 115 -0.73 2.48 13.84
CA TRP A 115 -1.03 2.22 15.24
C TRP A 115 -0.74 3.43 16.13
N ASN A 116 -1.56 3.61 17.16
CA ASN A 116 -1.33 4.61 18.21
C ASN A 116 0.01 4.38 18.91
N ASN A 117 0.62 5.43 19.45
CA ASN A 117 1.58 5.29 20.56
C ASN A 117 0.82 5.33 21.90
N ARG A 118 1.50 5.59 23.02
CA ARG A 118 0.87 5.64 24.35
C ARG A 118 -0.14 6.78 24.52
N GLU A 119 0.01 7.86 23.74
CA GLU A 119 -0.75 9.10 23.90
C GLU A 119 -1.70 9.38 22.74
N THR A 120 -1.45 8.80 21.57
CA THR A 120 -2.20 9.06 20.35
C THR A 120 -3.30 8.03 20.11
N LYS A 121 -4.03 8.22 19.01
CA LYS A 121 -4.98 7.26 18.47
C LYS A 121 -4.49 6.77 17.10
N PRO A 122 -5.02 5.66 16.58
CA PRO A 122 -4.65 5.19 15.26
C PRO A 122 -4.98 6.22 14.17
N GLU A 123 -4.18 6.24 13.11
CA GLU A 123 -4.43 7.06 11.93
C GLU A 123 -4.68 6.18 10.71
N ILE A 124 -5.68 6.53 9.91
CA ILE A 124 -6.03 5.80 8.69
C ILE A 124 -5.37 6.46 7.48
N ARG A 125 -4.85 5.62 6.57
CA ARG A 125 -4.40 6.05 5.24
C ARG A 125 -5.02 5.18 4.16
N THR A 126 -5.20 5.74 2.98
CA THR A 126 -5.67 5.04 1.79
C THR A 126 -4.65 5.20 0.68
N SER A 127 -4.03 4.10 0.27
CA SER A 127 -3.17 4.04 -0.91
C SER A 127 -3.96 3.43 -2.07
N PHE A 128 -3.84 4.00 -3.26
CA PHE A 128 -4.58 3.53 -4.42
C PHE A 128 -3.86 3.88 -5.72
N VAL A 129 -4.23 3.17 -6.78
CA VAL A 129 -3.74 3.41 -8.13
C VAL A 129 -4.82 4.19 -8.88
N PRO A 130 -4.58 5.47 -9.24
CA PRO A 130 -5.50 6.21 -10.08
C PRO A 130 -5.56 5.57 -11.47
N ILE A 131 -6.73 5.14 -11.91
CA ILE A 131 -6.98 4.46 -13.18
C ILE A 131 -7.97 5.29 -14.01
N GLY A 132 -7.58 5.60 -15.24
CA GLY A 132 -8.36 6.38 -16.19
C GLY A 132 -8.84 5.56 -17.39
N PRO A 133 -9.56 6.19 -18.32
CA PRO A 133 -10.11 5.50 -19.51
C PRO A 133 -9.02 4.92 -20.43
N CYS A 134 -7.88 5.61 -20.54
CA CYS A 134 -6.76 5.26 -21.42
C CYS A 134 -5.73 4.32 -20.77
N THR A 135 -5.88 4.01 -19.49
CA THR A 135 -4.94 3.17 -18.75
C THR A 135 -4.68 1.84 -19.45
N GLY A 136 -3.41 1.54 -19.71
CA GLY A 136 -2.95 0.32 -20.37
C GLY A 136 -3.16 0.27 -21.88
N THR A 137 -3.64 1.35 -22.48
CA THR A 137 -3.67 1.52 -23.94
C THR A 137 -2.38 2.21 -24.41
N PRO A 138 -2.08 2.24 -25.72
CA PRO A 138 -0.96 3.03 -26.25
C PRO A 138 -1.02 4.53 -25.90
N GLY A 139 -2.19 5.07 -25.53
CA GLY A 139 -2.33 6.45 -25.07
C GLY A 139 -1.93 6.68 -23.62
N ASP A 140 -1.82 5.63 -22.80
CA ASP A 140 -1.36 5.70 -21.41
C ASP A 140 -0.82 4.33 -20.92
N PRO A 141 0.32 3.87 -21.47
CA PRO A 141 0.79 2.51 -21.23
C PRO A 141 1.26 2.26 -19.79
N LEU A 142 1.71 3.30 -19.07
CA LEU A 142 2.19 3.22 -17.68
C LEU A 142 1.17 3.70 -16.63
N ASN A 143 -0.02 4.12 -17.06
CA ASN A 143 -1.06 4.65 -16.18
C ASN A 143 -0.67 5.96 -15.46
N HIS A 144 -0.09 6.92 -16.19
CA HIS A 144 0.29 8.22 -15.65
C HIS A 144 -0.86 9.24 -15.66
N ASN A 145 -1.74 9.20 -16.66
CA ASN A 145 -2.63 10.32 -16.94
C ASN A 145 -3.62 10.58 -15.80
N ALA A 146 -4.24 9.54 -15.26
CA ALA A 146 -5.18 9.66 -14.16
C ALA A 146 -4.50 10.17 -12.88
N ALA A 147 -3.27 9.71 -12.61
CA ALA A 147 -2.50 10.19 -11.47
C ALA A 147 -2.14 11.68 -11.64
N ILE A 148 -1.63 12.10 -12.81
CA ILE A 148 -1.28 13.50 -13.08
C ILE A 148 -2.50 14.42 -12.91
N ASP A 149 -3.65 14.05 -13.48
CA ASP A 149 -4.89 14.81 -13.33
C ASP A 149 -5.32 14.94 -11.87
N LEU A 150 -5.35 13.83 -11.13
CA LEU A 150 -5.69 13.82 -9.70
C LEU A 150 -4.76 14.76 -8.89
N HIS A 151 -3.45 14.67 -9.10
CA HIS A 151 -2.47 15.48 -8.37
C HIS A 151 -2.67 16.97 -8.65
N ARG A 152 -2.84 17.36 -9.92
CA ARG A 152 -3.06 18.76 -10.32
C ARG A 152 -4.38 19.31 -9.77
N ARG A 153 -5.47 18.54 -9.86
CA ARG A 153 -6.77 18.95 -9.29
C ARG A 153 -6.73 19.06 -7.77
N PHE A 154 -5.99 18.18 -7.09
CA PHE A 154 -5.87 18.27 -5.64
C PHE A 154 -5.02 19.46 -5.21
N ALA A 155 -3.90 19.72 -5.90
CA ALA A 155 -3.06 20.88 -5.64
C ALA A 155 -3.78 22.22 -5.86
N SER A 156 -4.71 22.29 -6.82
CA SER A 156 -5.48 23.52 -7.06
C SER A 156 -6.44 23.90 -5.93
N ILE A 157 -6.86 22.92 -5.11
CA ILE A 157 -7.74 23.16 -3.95
C ILE A 157 -7.03 23.08 -2.60
N ASN A 158 -5.81 22.53 -2.57
CA ASN A 158 -4.99 22.41 -1.37
C ASN A 158 -3.62 23.05 -1.59
N PRO A 159 -3.44 24.34 -1.27
CA PRO A 159 -2.18 25.07 -1.48
C PRO A 159 -0.97 24.50 -0.72
N ALA A 160 -1.18 23.63 0.27
CA ALA A 160 -0.10 22.93 0.96
C ALA A 160 0.49 21.77 0.14
N THR A 161 -0.16 21.38 -0.96
CA THR A 161 0.32 20.35 -1.87
C THR A 161 1.28 20.95 -2.89
N ASP A 162 2.51 20.46 -2.88
CA ASP A 162 3.57 20.85 -3.81
C ASP A 162 3.89 19.67 -4.74
N LEU A 163 3.84 19.93 -6.05
CA LEU A 163 4.06 18.93 -7.10
C LEU A 163 5.46 18.99 -7.71
N ALA A 164 6.34 19.91 -7.29
CA ALA A 164 7.64 20.10 -7.91
C ALA A 164 8.47 18.80 -8.00
N TRP A 165 8.52 18.02 -6.91
CA TRP A 165 9.24 16.74 -6.91
C TRP A 165 8.54 15.66 -7.73
N PHE A 166 7.21 15.68 -7.79
CA PHE A 166 6.42 14.75 -8.60
C PHE A 166 6.68 14.99 -10.09
N GLU A 167 6.57 16.23 -10.54
CA GLU A 167 6.83 16.62 -11.93
C GLU A 167 8.29 16.41 -12.31
N TYR A 168 9.22 16.69 -11.39
CA TYR A 168 10.64 16.38 -11.59
C TYR A 168 10.85 14.89 -11.88
N PHE A 169 10.39 13.98 -11.01
CA PHE A 169 10.60 12.56 -11.23
C PHE A 169 9.87 12.03 -12.46
N LEU A 170 8.66 12.53 -12.75
CA LEU A 170 7.98 12.18 -14.01
C LEU A 170 8.85 12.49 -15.24
N SER A 171 9.61 13.59 -15.22
CA SER A 171 10.53 13.94 -16.30
C SER A 171 11.86 13.20 -16.26
N ALA A 172 12.37 12.88 -15.07
CA ALA A 172 13.75 12.42 -14.88
C ALA A 172 13.90 10.89 -14.98
N ILE A 173 12.88 10.11 -14.60
CA ILE A 173 12.99 8.66 -14.45
C ILE A 173 11.96 7.86 -15.29
N TYR A 174 11.36 8.50 -16.30
CA TYR A 174 10.45 7.85 -17.24
C TYR A 174 10.71 8.27 -18.68
N GLU A 175 10.49 7.33 -19.61
CA GLU A 175 10.36 7.66 -21.03
C GLU A 175 9.10 8.51 -21.25
N GLN A 176 9.19 9.48 -22.16
CA GLN A 176 8.10 10.41 -22.48
C GLN A 176 7.35 10.02 -23.76
N ASP A 177 7.95 9.15 -24.58
CA ASP A 177 7.33 8.60 -25.78
C ASP A 177 6.49 7.34 -25.47
N ASN A 178 5.17 7.53 -25.39
CA ASN A 178 4.22 6.44 -25.15
C ASN A 178 4.27 5.35 -26.21
N GLU A 179 4.62 5.64 -27.46
CA GLU A 179 4.70 4.59 -28.49
C GLU A 179 5.90 3.67 -28.24
N LYS A 180 7.04 4.22 -27.83
CA LYS A 180 8.19 3.41 -27.43
C LYS A 180 7.87 2.55 -26.22
N ILE A 181 7.23 3.13 -25.21
CA ILE A 181 6.83 2.39 -24.02
C ILE A 181 5.85 1.27 -24.40
N ALA A 182 4.84 1.57 -25.20
CA ALA A 182 3.85 0.58 -25.62
C ALA A 182 4.48 -0.57 -26.43
N ARG A 183 5.42 -0.26 -27.34
CA ARG A 183 6.17 -1.30 -28.08
C ARG A 183 7.00 -2.17 -27.16
N GLU A 184 7.81 -1.59 -26.27
CA GLU A 184 8.62 -2.38 -25.34
C GLU A 184 7.75 -3.20 -24.39
N THR A 185 6.62 -2.62 -23.96
CA THR A 185 5.63 -3.27 -23.10
C THR A 185 5.04 -4.51 -23.77
N GLU A 186 4.65 -4.39 -25.05
CA GLU A 186 4.18 -5.52 -25.85
C GLU A 186 5.29 -6.57 -26.08
N GLU A 187 6.47 -6.15 -26.53
CA GLU A 187 7.59 -7.03 -26.88
C GLU A 187 8.12 -7.82 -25.68
N ARG A 188 8.17 -7.21 -24.49
CA ARG A 188 8.78 -7.82 -23.29
C ARG A 188 7.78 -8.48 -22.37
N PHE A 189 6.55 -7.98 -22.28
CA PHE A 189 5.56 -8.43 -21.30
C PHE A 189 4.27 -8.96 -21.95
N GLY A 190 4.19 -9.01 -23.29
CA GLY A 190 3.00 -9.50 -24.00
C GLY A 190 1.78 -8.59 -23.80
N GLY A 191 2.02 -7.30 -23.58
CA GLY A 191 1.01 -6.30 -23.29
C GLY A 191 1.26 -5.63 -21.94
N VAL A 192 0.19 -5.23 -21.23
CA VAL A 192 0.20 -4.37 -20.04
C VAL A 192 1.37 -4.63 -19.06
N PHE A 193 2.26 -3.64 -18.97
CA PHE A 193 3.20 -3.48 -17.87
C PHE A 193 2.48 -2.69 -16.78
N GLY A 194 2.43 -3.23 -15.55
CA GLY A 194 1.57 -2.69 -14.49
C GLY A 194 1.93 -1.26 -14.05
N GLU A 195 1.20 -0.72 -13.07
CA GLU A 195 1.25 0.70 -12.74
C GLU A 195 2.63 1.20 -12.29
N SER A 196 2.91 2.47 -12.57
CA SER A 196 4.13 3.15 -12.13
C SER A 196 3.88 4.24 -11.09
N VAL A 197 2.64 4.70 -10.90
CA VAL A 197 2.30 5.79 -9.97
C VAL A 197 1.15 5.37 -9.05
N LEU A 198 1.32 5.59 -7.75
CA LEU A 198 0.26 5.46 -6.76
C LEU A 198 0.12 6.76 -5.97
N ALA A 199 -1.12 7.02 -5.58
CA ALA A 199 -1.45 8.08 -4.64
C ALA A 199 -1.76 7.48 -3.27
N CYS A 200 -1.43 8.22 -2.22
CA CYS A 200 -1.84 7.92 -0.87
C CYS A 200 -2.39 9.18 -0.21
N PHE A 201 -3.50 9.04 0.52
CA PHE A 201 -4.01 10.09 1.39
C PHE A 201 -3.92 9.67 2.85
N GLU A 202 -3.39 10.56 3.69
CA GLU A 202 -3.35 10.40 5.15
C GLU A 202 -4.46 11.22 5.81
N PHE A 203 -5.26 10.59 6.67
CA PHE A 203 -6.37 11.24 7.37
C PHE A 203 -5.96 11.63 8.80
N LYS A 204 -5.28 12.76 8.99
CA LYS A 204 -4.66 13.14 10.29
C LYS A 204 -5.49 14.11 11.16
N ASN A 205 -6.82 13.94 11.20
CA ASN A 205 -7.78 14.92 11.78
C ASN A 205 -7.61 16.37 11.26
N LYS A 206 -7.00 16.50 10.09
CA LYS A 206 -6.80 17.75 9.33
C LYS A 206 -7.19 17.48 7.88
N THR A 207 -7.02 18.47 7.01
CA THR A 207 -7.09 18.28 5.55
C THR A 207 -6.26 17.06 5.15
N PRO A 208 -6.78 16.16 4.29
CA PRO A 208 -6.01 15.01 3.81
C PRO A 208 -4.66 15.43 3.23
N VAL A 209 -3.61 14.68 3.54
CA VAL A 209 -2.26 14.92 3.01
C VAL A 209 -1.95 13.88 1.95
N MET A 210 -1.54 14.34 0.77
CA MET A 210 -1.17 13.49 -0.35
C MET A 210 0.28 13.02 -0.22
N LYS A 211 0.54 11.78 -0.62
CA LYS A 211 1.87 11.26 -0.93
C LYS A 211 1.83 10.54 -2.27
N THR A 212 2.90 10.63 -3.04
CA THR A 212 3.07 9.89 -4.29
C THR A 212 4.09 8.79 -4.09
N TYR A 213 3.81 7.64 -4.68
CA TYR A 213 4.75 6.53 -4.82
C TYR A 213 4.99 6.32 -6.32
N LEU A 214 6.24 6.18 -6.70
CA LEU A 214 6.73 6.13 -8.07
C LEU A 214 7.58 4.87 -8.21
N TRP A 215 7.25 4.02 -9.17
CA TRP A 215 8.08 2.89 -9.59
C TRP A 215 8.86 3.31 -10.83
N PRO A 216 10.17 3.61 -10.71
CA PRO A 216 10.97 4.04 -11.85
C PRO A 216 10.90 3.01 -12.97
N ARG A 217 10.51 3.45 -14.17
CA ARG A 217 10.43 2.65 -15.40
C ARG A 217 11.20 3.34 -16.51
N LEU A 218 12.36 2.79 -16.83
CA LEU A 218 13.16 3.21 -17.97
C LEU A 218 13.26 2.08 -18.98
N LEU A 219 13.16 2.43 -20.26
CA LEU A 219 13.31 1.51 -21.38
C LEU A 219 14.64 0.75 -21.28
N GLY A 220 14.66 -0.49 -21.72
CA GLY A 220 15.85 -1.31 -21.72
C GLY A 220 16.06 -2.11 -20.44
N TYR A 221 15.47 -1.71 -19.30
CA TYR A 221 15.59 -2.44 -18.03
C TYR A 221 14.41 -3.38 -17.80
N HIS A 222 14.69 -4.61 -17.37
CA HIS A 222 13.66 -5.58 -17.02
C HIS A 222 13.17 -5.34 -15.58
N MET A 223 11.88 -5.01 -15.42
CA MET A 223 11.15 -4.88 -14.15
C MET A 223 11.60 -3.76 -13.20
N MET A 224 12.84 -3.77 -12.74
CA MET A 224 13.40 -2.82 -11.78
C MET A 224 14.53 -2.05 -12.44
N THR A 225 14.46 -0.73 -12.35
CA THR A 225 15.55 0.12 -12.78
C THR A 225 16.69 0.02 -11.74
N PRO A 226 17.93 -0.34 -12.14
CA PRO A 226 19.04 -0.48 -11.21
C PRO A 226 19.41 0.82 -10.49
N TYR A 227 20.03 0.68 -9.31
CA TYR A 227 20.44 1.81 -8.49
C TYR A 227 21.27 2.87 -9.25
N PRO A 228 22.34 2.50 -10.01
CA PRO A 228 23.17 3.49 -10.71
C PRO A 228 22.45 4.31 -11.78
N VAL A 229 21.24 3.89 -12.17
CA VAL A 229 20.43 4.55 -13.19
C VAL A 229 19.47 5.57 -12.57
N ILE A 230 18.93 5.27 -11.38
CA ILE A 230 18.01 6.16 -10.65
C ILE A 230 18.78 7.18 -9.81
N GLU A 231 19.91 6.75 -9.22
CA GLU A 231 20.71 7.54 -8.27
C GLU A 231 21.06 8.95 -8.76
N PRO A 232 21.49 9.16 -10.03
CA PRO A 232 21.84 10.50 -10.50
C PRO A 232 20.66 11.48 -10.46
N ALA A 233 19.44 11.02 -10.74
CA ALA A 233 18.24 11.84 -10.64
C ALA A 233 17.91 12.19 -9.18
N VAL A 234 18.08 11.24 -8.26
CA VAL A 234 17.91 11.51 -6.82
C VAL A 234 18.94 12.54 -6.33
N ARG A 235 20.21 12.38 -6.70
CA ARG A 235 21.28 13.32 -6.34
C ARG A 235 21.05 14.71 -6.92
N ALA A 236 20.64 14.80 -8.18
CA ALA A 236 20.32 16.07 -8.83
C ALA A 236 19.16 16.81 -8.14
N LEU A 237 18.12 16.08 -7.71
CA LEU A 237 17.00 16.67 -6.95
C LEU A 237 17.44 17.22 -5.58
N LEU A 238 18.31 16.50 -4.87
CA LEU A 238 18.78 16.89 -3.54
C LEU A 238 19.85 18.01 -3.58
N GLY A 239 20.49 18.20 -4.73
CA GLY A 239 21.55 19.18 -4.92
C GLY A 239 22.74 18.89 -3.99
N PRO A 240 23.26 19.88 -3.24
CA PRO A 240 24.40 19.68 -2.34
C PRO A 240 24.04 18.95 -1.03
N SER A 241 22.76 18.71 -0.76
CA SER A 241 22.29 18.17 0.53
C SER A 241 22.20 16.63 0.52
N THR A 242 23.34 15.95 0.33
CA THR A 242 23.37 14.50 0.06
C THR A 242 23.89 13.63 1.20
N ALA A 243 24.26 14.17 2.36
CA ALA A 243 24.92 13.39 3.43
C ALA A 243 24.20 12.07 3.78
N ALA A 244 22.88 12.09 3.99
CA ALA A 244 22.10 10.88 4.23
C ALA A 244 22.09 9.90 3.04
N LEU A 245 22.09 10.42 1.80
CA LEU A 245 22.22 9.60 0.59
C LEU A 245 23.62 8.99 0.48
N ASP A 246 24.67 9.74 0.84
CA ASP A 246 26.06 9.28 0.76
C ASP A 246 26.32 8.12 1.74
N LEU A 247 25.74 8.17 2.95
CA LEU A 247 25.79 7.04 3.89
C LEU A 247 25.06 5.80 3.38
N LEU A 248 23.90 5.98 2.73
CA LEU A 248 23.18 4.88 2.09
C LEU A 248 24.00 4.29 0.94
N ASP A 249 24.54 5.15 0.08
CA ASP A 249 25.38 4.76 -1.05
C ASP A 249 26.58 3.93 -0.60
N GLU A 250 27.29 4.39 0.42
CA GLU A 250 28.42 3.66 1.00
C GLU A 250 28.00 2.30 1.55
N PHE A 251 26.86 2.22 2.26
CA PHE A 251 26.34 0.94 2.77
C PHE A 251 26.02 -0.03 1.62
N LEU A 252 25.35 0.43 0.57
CA LEU A 252 25.01 -0.38 -0.61
C LEU A 252 26.26 -0.89 -1.35
N HIS A 253 27.37 -0.13 -1.34
CA HIS A 253 28.61 -0.50 -2.05
C HIS A 253 29.63 -1.27 -1.22
N THR A 254 29.58 -1.19 0.12
CA THR A 254 30.63 -1.77 0.98
C THR A 254 30.14 -2.94 1.84
N ASN A 255 28.86 -2.97 2.23
CA ASN A 255 28.32 -3.98 3.12
C ASN A 255 27.73 -5.17 2.33
N PRO A 256 28.01 -6.44 2.69
CA PRO A 256 27.45 -7.60 1.99
C PRO A 256 25.91 -7.63 1.93
N VAL A 257 25.23 -7.23 3.02
CA VAL A 257 23.77 -7.15 3.07
C VAL A 257 23.28 -6.01 2.18
N GLY A 258 23.94 -4.85 2.24
CA GLY A 258 23.63 -3.69 1.39
C GLY A 258 23.77 -3.98 -0.11
N LYS A 259 24.86 -4.65 -0.51
CA LYS A 259 25.11 -5.05 -1.91
C LYS A 259 24.04 -5.97 -2.50
N ALA A 260 23.38 -6.76 -1.64
CA ALA A 260 22.31 -7.65 -2.05
C ALA A 260 20.95 -6.95 -2.16
N MET A 261 20.85 -5.68 -1.75
CA MET A 261 19.59 -4.95 -1.81
C MET A 261 19.31 -4.41 -3.23
N ALA A 262 18.03 -4.41 -3.62
CA ALA A 262 17.58 -3.95 -4.93
C ALA A 262 16.56 -2.80 -4.80
N PRO A 263 16.74 -1.65 -5.49
CA PRO A 263 15.85 -0.49 -5.39
C PRO A 263 14.52 -0.72 -6.11
N THR A 264 13.40 -0.35 -5.49
CA THR A 264 12.06 -0.67 -5.99
C THR A 264 11.25 0.56 -6.37
N MET A 265 10.98 1.44 -5.41
CA MET A 265 10.11 2.59 -5.55
C MET A 265 10.68 3.81 -4.83
N ILE A 266 10.23 4.98 -5.24
CA ILE A 266 10.47 6.25 -4.58
C ILE A 266 9.12 6.78 -4.09
N ALA A 267 9.05 7.23 -2.85
CA ALA A 267 7.89 7.97 -2.36
C ALA A 267 8.25 9.40 -1.95
N ILE A 268 7.32 10.33 -2.15
CA ILE A 268 7.46 11.75 -1.84
C ILE A 268 6.25 12.25 -1.06
N ASP A 269 6.43 13.28 -0.22
CA ASP A 269 5.40 13.80 0.68
C ASP A 269 4.49 14.87 0.02
N ASN A 270 4.70 15.22 -1.26
CA ASN A 270 4.00 16.28 -2.03
C ASN A 270 3.73 17.57 -1.25
N LYS A 271 4.77 18.13 -0.62
CA LYS A 271 4.71 19.35 0.18
C LYS A 271 6.04 20.12 0.06
N PRO A 272 6.11 21.41 0.41
CA PRO A 272 7.34 22.19 0.28
C PRO A 272 8.54 21.61 1.05
N SER A 273 8.29 20.98 2.21
CA SER A 273 9.29 20.25 3.00
C SER A 273 9.32 18.76 2.66
N SER A 274 9.20 18.42 1.37
CA SER A 274 9.16 17.03 0.91
C SER A 274 10.42 16.27 1.32
N ARG A 275 10.25 14.98 1.51
CA ARG A 275 11.32 14.03 1.82
C ARG A 275 11.21 12.87 0.87
N LEU A 276 12.36 12.39 0.41
CA LEU A 276 12.45 11.25 -0.47
C LEU A 276 12.46 10.00 0.40
N LYS A 277 11.62 9.02 0.10
CA LYS A 277 11.72 7.68 0.69
C LYS A 277 12.10 6.74 -0.42
N TRP A 278 13.33 6.23 -0.38
CA TRP A 278 13.79 5.29 -1.40
C TRP A 278 13.71 3.88 -0.85
N TYR A 279 12.93 3.05 -1.52
CA TYR A 279 12.63 1.69 -1.10
C TYR A 279 13.56 0.68 -1.75
N PHE A 280 13.94 -0.33 -0.97
CA PHE A 280 14.81 -1.42 -1.38
C PHE A 280 14.29 -2.76 -0.83
N HIS A 281 14.27 -3.79 -1.67
CA HIS A 281 14.15 -5.16 -1.20
C HIS A 281 15.49 -5.66 -0.70
N SER A 282 15.48 -6.37 0.42
CA SER A 282 16.58 -7.22 0.88
C SER A 282 16.13 -8.67 0.76
N PRO A 283 16.91 -9.56 0.14
CA PRO A 283 16.51 -10.96 -0.05
C PRO A 283 16.56 -11.78 1.24
N SER A 284 17.15 -11.28 2.33
CA SER A 284 17.27 -11.99 3.60
C SER A 284 16.18 -11.59 4.59
N THR A 285 15.81 -12.54 5.46
CA THR A 285 14.87 -12.37 6.58
C THR A 285 15.49 -12.65 7.95
N THR A 286 16.81 -12.83 8.03
CA THR A 286 17.49 -13.07 9.31
C THR A 286 17.46 -11.83 10.20
N PHE A 287 17.45 -11.99 11.53
CA PHE A 287 17.60 -10.85 12.44
C PHE A 287 18.97 -10.18 12.30
N ALA A 288 20.01 -10.96 11.97
CA ALA A 288 21.33 -10.42 11.64
C ALA A 288 21.27 -9.43 10.45
N SER A 289 20.55 -9.77 9.37
CA SER A 289 20.40 -8.88 8.21
C SER A 289 19.58 -7.63 8.55
N VAL A 290 18.51 -7.78 9.33
CA VAL A 290 17.69 -6.64 9.82
C VAL A 290 18.57 -5.66 10.58
N ARG A 291 19.41 -6.15 11.50
CA ARG A 291 20.37 -5.32 12.26
C ARG A 291 21.35 -4.60 11.34
N GLN A 292 21.90 -5.27 10.33
CA GLN A 292 22.81 -4.64 9.38
C GLN A 292 22.14 -3.49 8.62
N VAL A 293 20.91 -3.68 8.12
CA VAL A 293 20.20 -2.65 7.37
C VAL A 293 19.80 -1.48 8.28
N MET A 294 19.16 -1.78 9.42
CA MET A 294 18.66 -0.77 10.36
C MET A 294 19.78 0.05 11.01
N THR A 295 21.02 -0.44 11.00
CA THR A 295 22.20 0.29 11.51
C THR A 295 23.10 0.86 10.42
N LEU A 296 22.78 0.67 9.13
CA LEU A 296 23.70 0.90 8.00
C LEU A 296 25.11 0.30 8.25
N GLY A 297 25.14 -0.94 8.74
CA GLY A 297 26.37 -1.64 9.11
C GLY A 297 27.09 -1.02 10.31
N GLY A 298 26.35 -0.60 11.34
CA GLY A 298 26.89 -0.02 12.58
C GLY A 298 27.17 1.49 12.56
N ARG A 299 26.83 2.19 11.46
CA ARG A 299 26.96 3.65 11.35
C ARG A 299 25.88 4.40 12.14
N ILE A 300 24.72 3.79 12.32
CA ILE A 300 23.67 4.24 13.26
C ILE A 300 23.84 3.46 14.56
N GLN A 301 24.04 4.18 15.66
CA GLN A 301 24.32 3.63 16.98
C GLN A 301 23.21 3.98 17.98
N GLY A 302 23.16 3.27 19.10
CA GLY A 302 22.24 3.57 20.21
C GLY A 302 20.78 3.19 19.95
N ILE A 303 20.54 2.24 19.03
CA ILE A 303 19.19 1.75 18.67
C ILE A 303 18.96 0.29 19.08
N ASP A 304 19.74 -0.24 20.02
CA ASP A 304 19.71 -1.67 20.38
C ASP A 304 18.34 -2.09 20.94
N HIS A 305 17.72 -1.24 21.77
CA HIS A 305 16.38 -1.47 22.30
C HIS A 305 15.31 -1.51 21.20
N GLU A 306 15.40 -0.63 20.21
CA GLU A 306 14.51 -0.60 19.05
C GLU A 306 14.67 -1.84 18.18
N LEU A 307 15.90 -2.33 18.01
CA LEU A 307 16.19 -3.55 17.27
C LEU A 307 15.64 -4.78 17.99
N GLU A 308 15.81 -4.86 19.31
CA GLU A 308 15.20 -5.91 20.14
C GLU A 308 13.67 -5.89 19.99
N SER A 309 13.06 -4.70 20.12
CA SER A 309 11.61 -4.51 19.96
C SER A 309 11.10 -4.88 18.56
N LEU A 310 11.87 -4.60 17.51
CA LEU A 310 11.60 -5.03 16.14
C LEU A 310 11.68 -6.55 16.00
N CYS A 311 12.73 -7.18 16.51
CA CYS A 311 12.83 -8.65 16.51
C CYS A 311 11.66 -9.29 17.25
N ASP A 312 11.24 -8.74 18.39
CA ASP A 312 10.06 -9.21 19.12
C ASP A 312 8.76 -9.02 18.33
N LEU A 313 8.62 -7.93 17.57
CA LEU A 313 7.48 -7.73 16.68
C LEU A 313 7.46 -8.81 15.59
N ILE A 314 8.61 -9.11 14.98
CA ILE A 314 8.74 -10.15 13.94
C ILE A 314 8.39 -11.52 14.54
N LYS A 315 8.95 -11.87 15.71
CA LYS A 315 8.65 -13.14 16.40
C LYS A 315 7.16 -13.27 16.72
N ALA A 316 6.55 -12.22 17.26
CA ALA A 316 5.13 -12.20 17.59
C ALA A 316 4.25 -12.34 16.34
N THR A 317 4.62 -11.67 15.24
CA THR A 317 3.86 -11.70 13.99
C THR A 317 3.96 -13.07 13.30
N PHE A 318 5.14 -13.71 13.29
CA PHE A 318 5.39 -14.99 12.60
C PHE A 318 5.49 -16.20 13.55
N PRO A 319 4.65 -16.22 14.59
CA PRO A 319 4.81 -16.98 15.86
C PRO A 319 6.11 -17.80 16.00
N LEU A 320 7.26 -17.11 16.03
CA LEU A 320 8.56 -17.75 16.13
C LEU A 320 8.89 -18.09 17.60
N PRO A 321 9.69 -19.16 17.86
CA PRO A 321 10.22 -19.44 19.20
C PRO A 321 11.01 -18.27 19.80
N SER A 322 11.02 -18.15 21.12
CA SER A 322 11.77 -17.09 21.81
C SER A 322 13.28 -17.17 21.54
N ASP A 323 13.81 -18.39 21.41
CA ASP A 323 15.20 -18.73 21.12
C ASP A 323 15.49 -18.88 19.61
N PHE A 324 14.63 -18.35 18.75
CA PHE A 324 14.84 -18.37 17.30
C PHE A 324 16.22 -17.76 16.94
N PRO A 325 17.09 -18.48 16.21
CA PRO A 325 18.46 -18.04 15.96
C PRO A 325 18.55 -16.77 15.09
N ASP A 326 19.50 -15.89 15.41
CA ASP A 326 19.71 -14.61 14.69
C ASP A 326 20.03 -14.78 13.20
N ASP A 327 20.77 -15.84 12.85
CA ASP A 327 21.20 -16.15 11.48
C ASP A 327 20.23 -17.08 10.73
N ALA A 328 19.13 -17.50 11.37
CA ALA A 328 18.12 -18.32 10.72
C ALA A 328 17.17 -17.46 9.88
N GLU A 329 16.88 -17.91 8.66
CA GLU A 329 15.84 -17.30 7.85
C GLU A 329 14.47 -17.55 8.50
N VAL A 330 13.70 -16.48 8.74
CA VAL A 330 12.36 -16.53 9.35
C VAL A 330 11.43 -17.44 8.56
N THR A 331 11.66 -17.62 7.26
CA THR A 331 10.97 -18.63 6.46
C THR A 331 11.90 -19.43 5.56
N LYS A 332 11.78 -20.76 5.60
CA LYS A 332 12.45 -21.70 4.68
C LYS A 332 11.64 -22.02 3.42
N ALA A 333 10.38 -21.59 3.33
CA ALA A 333 9.47 -21.97 2.25
C ALA A 333 8.73 -20.74 1.70
N TRP A 334 9.42 -19.96 0.87
CA TRP A 334 8.77 -19.04 -0.05
C TRP A 334 7.95 -19.85 -1.05
N GLN A 335 6.71 -20.17 -0.72
CA GLN A 335 5.77 -20.63 -1.74
C GLN A 335 5.19 -19.39 -2.38
N THR A 336 5.76 -18.99 -3.53
CA THR A 336 5.09 -18.05 -4.42
C THR A 336 3.63 -18.50 -4.57
N PRO A 337 2.65 -17.74 -4.08
CA PRO A 337 1.25 -18.11 -4.25
C PRO A 337 0.93 -18.31 -5.74
N ALA A 338 0.05 -19.25 -6.11
CA ALA A 338 -0.25 -19.53 -7.51
C ALA A 338 -0.71 -18.28 -8.30
N TYR A 339 -1.37 -17.32 -7.65
CA TYR A 339 -1.72 -16.03 -8.25
C TYR A 339 -0.48 -15.17 -8.54
N ALA A 340 0.54 -15.24 -7.68
CA ALA A 340 1.81 -14.57 -7.89
C ALA A 340 2.63 -15.26 -8.99
N LYS A 341 2.53 -16.58 -9.19
CA LYS A 341 3.09 -17.23 -10.40
C LYS A 341 2.38 -16.77 -11.68
N LYS A 342 1.04 -16.71 -11.69
CA LYS A 342 0.28 -16.32 -12.89
C LYS A 342 0.46 -14.84 -13.26
N ASN A 343 0.46 -13.96 -12.26
CA ASN A 343 0.61 -12.53 -12.50
C ASN A 343 2.08 -12.16 -12.59
N PHE A 344 2.94 -12.76 -11.77
CA PHE A 344 4.36 -12.43 -11.56
C PHE A 344 5.32 -13.56 -11.97
N ASP A 345 5.04 -14.32 -13.03
CA ASP A 345 5.78 -15.51 -13.53
C ASP A 345 7.25 -15.65 -13.05
N ASP A 346 8.12 -14.73 -13.50
CA ASP A 346 9.57 -14.66 -13.17
C ASP A 346 9.94 -13.63 -12.07
N ARG A 347 8.95 -13.00 -11.44
CA ARG A 347 9.12 -11.80 -10.59
C ARG A 347 9.12 -12.10 -9.08
N THR A 348 9.19 -13.37 -8.70
CA THR A 348 8.86 -13.83 -7.33
C THR A 348 10.07 -13.82 -6.40
N GLU A 349 11.27 -13.99 -6.95
CA GLU A 349 12.53 -13.85 -6.23
C GLU A 349 12.75 -12.39 -5.76
N PHE A 350 12.27 -11.40 -6.51
CA PHE A 350 12.35 -9.98 -6.16
C PHE A 350 11.39 -9.54 -5.05
N LEU A 351 10.31 -10.31 -4.83
CA LEU A 351 9.39 -10.11 -3.72
C LEU A 351 9.82 -10.90 -2.48
N SER A 352 10.95 -11.61 -2.52
CA SER A 352 11.48 -12.33 -1.37
C SER A 352 12.17 -11.39 -0.39
N GLY A 353 12.22 -11.83 0.85
CA GLY A 353 12.77 -11.12 1.98
C GLY A 353 11.94 -9.93 2.47
N TYR A 354 12.63 -8.96 3.06
CA TYR A 354 12.03 -7.77 3.66
C TYR A 354 12.17 -6.55 2.75
N LEU A 355 11.27 -5.59 2.94
CA LEU A 355 11.33 -4.30 2.26
C LEU A 355 11.76 -3.24 3.27
N TYR A 356 12.59 -2.30 2.83
CA TYR A 356 13.02 -1.16 3.63
C TYR A 356 12.80 0.10 2.83
N TYR A 357 12.53 1.23 3.49
CA TYR A 357 12.83 2.52 2.90
C TYR A 357 13.84 3.29 3.72
N PHE A 358 14.57 4.16 3.02
CA PHE A 358 15.46 5.17 3.58
C PHE A 358 14.83 6.56 3.36
N ASP A 359 14.50 7.27 4.44
CA ASP A 359 13.96 8.63 4.46
C ASP A 359 15.10 9.63 4.37
N ILE A 360 15.25 10.21 3.18
CA ILE A 360 16.28 11.17 2.79
C ILE A 360 15.59 12.53 2.65
N ALA A 361 15.60 13.27 3.76
CA ALA A 361 15.16 14.65 3.80
C ALA A 361 16.31 15.59 3.38
N PRO A 362 16.03 16.71 2.69
CA PRO A 362 17.04 17.74 2.44
C PRO A 362 17.72 18.18 3.75
N GLY A 363 19.05 18.11 3.78
CA GLY A 363 19.88 18.47 4.93
C GLY A 363 20.04 17.38 5.99
N SER A 364 19.34 16.25 5.87
CA SER A 364 19.52 15.13 6.81
C SER A 364 20.93 14.56 6.73
N GLN A 365 21.53 14.30 7.88
CA GLN A 365 22.86 13.71 7.98
C GLN A 365 22.82 12.18 7.93
N VAL A 366 21.75 11.59 8.45
CA VAL A 366 21.52 10.14 8.50
C VAL A 366 20.11 9.87 7.97
N PRO A 367 19.90 8.86 7.11
CA PRO A 367 18.56 8.53 6.66
C PRO A 367 17.75 7.88 7.78
N GLY A 368 16.47 8.22 7.89
CA GLY A 368 15.56 7.43 8.71
C GLY A 368 15.28 6.09 8.03
N ILE A 369 15.16 4.99 8.77
CA ILE A 369 14.97 3.65 8.18
C ILE A 369 13.64 3.08 8.65
N LYS A 370 12.80 2.66 7.69
CA LYS A 370 11.55 1.95 7.98
C LYS A 370 11.61 0.54 7.41
N PHE A 371 11.39 -0.42 8.27
CA PHE A 371 11.28 -1.85 7.97
C PHE A 371 9.85 -2.21 7.56
N TYR A 372 9.72 -3.21 6.67
CA TYR A 372 8.47 -3.81 6.25
C TYR A 372 8.61 -5.34 6.16
N ALA A 373 7.83 -6.05 6.97
CA ALA A 373 7.61 -7.47 6.79
C ALA A 373 6.43 -7.72 5.86
N GLN A 374 6.65 -8.54 4.83
CA GLN A 374 5.65 -8.88 3.82
C GLN A 374 4.73 -10.01 4.30
N THR A 375 3.84 -9.70 5.24
CA THR A 375 2.94 -10.69 5.89
C THR A 375 2.13 -11.51 4.91
N ARG A 376 1.77 -10.94 3.75
CA ARG A 376 1.03 -11.67 2.71
C ARG A 376 1.83 -12.83 2.09
N LEU A 377 3.15 -12.71 2.04
CA LEU A 377 4.04 -13.71 1.44
C LEU A 377 4.64 -14.64 2.49
N LEU A 378 4.70 -14.19 3.74
CA LEU A 378 5.41 -14.83 4.85
C LEU A 378 4.49 -15.41 5.94
N GLY A 379 3.19 -15.11 5.88
CA GLY A 379 2.28 -15.25 7.00
C GLY A 379 1.45 -16.53 7.02
N THR A 380 0.93 -16.80 8.22
CA THR A 380 -0.18 -17.72 8.48
C THR A 380 -1.52 -17.02 8.22
N ASP A 381 -2.62 -17.59 8.69
CA ASP A 381 -3.94 -16.96 8.70
C ASP A 381 -3.95 -15.56 9.38
N ASP A 382 -4.89 -14.71 8.95
CA ASP A 382 -5.00 -13.33 9.41
C ASP A 382 -5.30 -13.21 10.91
N LEU A 383 -5.97 -14.21 11.53
CA LEU A 383 -6.23 -14.22 12.98
C LEU A 383 -4.93 -14.35 13.78
N THR A 384 -4.07 -15.28 13.39
CA THR A 384 -2.80 -15.51 14.09
C THR A 384 -1.88 -14.30 13.95
N LEU A 385 -1.79 -13.71 12.75
CA LEU A 385 -1.07 -12.45 12.52
C LEU A 385 -1.60 -11.33 13.43
N ALA A 386 -2.92 -11.13 13.48
CA ALA A 386 -3.55 -10.10 14.29
C ALA A 386 -3.32 -10.30 15.79
N LYS A 387 -3.39 -11.54 16.28
CA LYS A 387 -3.08 -11.88 17.67
C LYS A 387 -1.62 -11.59 18.02
N GLY A 388 -0.70 -11.89 17.12
CA GLY A 388 0.72 -11.56 17.27
C GLY A 388 0.95 -10.06 17.42
N ILE A 389 0.46 -9.28 16.45
CA ILE A 389 0.57 -7.81 16.44
C ILE A 389 -0.07 -7.20 17.69
N THR A 390 -1.30 -7.59 18.03
CA THR A 390 -2.02 -7.05 19.19
C THR A 390 -1.38 -7.44 20.53
N SER A 391 -0.77 -8.64 20.62
CA SER A 391 -0.02 -9.04 21.81
C SER A 391 1.22 -8.18 22.00
N TRP A 392 1.97 -7.92 20.92
CA TRP A 392 3.10 -7.00 20.94
C TRP A 392 2.67 -5.58 21.34
N MET A 393 1.56 -5.06 20.78
CA MET A 393 1.02 -3.75 21.14
C MET A 393 0.68 -3.67 22.63
N LYS A 394 0.04 -4.71 23.19
CA LYS A 394 -0.27 -4.79 24.62
C LYS A 394 0.99 -4.80 25.48
N ALA A 395 1.99 -5.61 25.12
CA ALA A 395 3.28 -5.68 25.82
C ALA A 395 4.02 -4.34 25.87
N HIS A 396 3.84 -3.50 24.85
CA HIS A 396 4.48 -2.16 24.77
C HIS A 396 3.61 -1.03 25.36
N GLY A 397 2.51 -1.36 26.05
CA GLY A 397 1.60 -0.37 26.66
C GLY A 397 0.72 0.37 25.63
N ARG A 398 0.56 -0.18 24.43
CA ARG A 398 -0.20 0.40 23.30
C ARG A 398 -1.52 -0.35 23.06
N GLY A 399 -1.98 -1.13 24.04
CA GLY A 399 -3.10 -2.07 23.92
C GLY A 399 -4.49 -1.46 23.70
N LYS A 400 -4.67 -0.13 23.89
CA LYS A 400 -5.96 0.56 23.90
C LYS A 400 -6.86 0.28 22.69
N TYR A 401 -6.27 0.12 21.50
CA TYR A 401 -7.02 -0.06 20.24
C TYR A 401 -6.91 -1.47 19.67
N CYS A 402 -6.39 -2.45 20.42
CA CYS A 402 -6.26 -3.82 19.93
C CYS A 402 -7.61 -4.46 19.58
N ASP A 403 -8.61 -4.32 20.45
CA ASP A 403 -9.93 -4.93 20.20
C ASP A 403 -10.67 -4.19 19.06
N ASN A 404 -10.43 -2.89 18.90
CA ASN A 404 -10.93 -2.09 17.77
C ASN A 404 -10.34 -2.57 16.46
N TYR A 405 -9.03 -2.83 16.43
CA TYR A 405 -8.36 -3.40 15.27
C TYR A 405 -8.90 -4.79 14.91
N MET A 406 -9.17 -5.65 15.90
CA MET A 406 -9.81 -6.95 15.65
C MET A 406 -11.18 -6.79 14.98
N ARG A 407 -12.03 -5.86 15.45
CA ARG A 407 -13.33 -5.58 14.82
C ARG A 407 -13.20 -5.06 13.39
N VAL A 408 -12.17 -4.25 13.11
CA VAL A 408 -11.87 -3.81 11.74
C VAL A 408 -11.58 -5.03 10.85
N LEU A 409 -10.68 -5.92 11.28
CA LEU A 409 -10.35 -7.11 10.51
C LEU A 409 -11.57 -8.00 10.27
N GLU A 410 -12.38 -8.24 11.30
CA GLU A 410 -13.63 -9.00 11.19
C GLU A 410 -14.62 -8.36 10.19
N GLY A 411 -14.67 -7.03 10.13
CA GLY A 411 -15.54 -6.31 9.19
C GLY A 411 -14.99 -6.22 7.77
N LEU A 412 -13.68 -6.38 7.57
CA LEU A 412 -13.05 -6.45 6.25
C LEU A 412 -13.02 -7.88 5.69
N ALA A 413 -13.11 -8.90 6.54
CA ALA A 413 -13.07 -10.29 6.14
C ALA A 413 -14.43 -10.77 5.58
N GLU A 414 -14.40 -11.58 4.53
CA GLU A 414 -15.60 -12.28 4.03
C GLU A 414 -16.03 -13.48 4.89
N GLY A 415 -15.22 -13.85 5.89
CA GLY A 415 -15.40 -15.04 6.72
C GLY A 415 -14.51 -15.03 7.96
N PRO A 416 -14.43 -16.17 8.68
CA PRO A 416 -13.63 -16.25 9.90
C PRO A 416 -12.15 -15.95 9.65
N LEU A 417 -11.53 -15.16 10.54
CA LEU A 417 -10.15 -14.71 10.38
C LEU A 417 -9.14 -15.87 10.40
N GLU A 418 -9.44 -16.96 11.11
CA GLU A 418 -8.61 -18.17 11.15
C GLU A 418 -8.57 -18.93 9.81
N GLN A 419 -9.49 -18.62 8.90
CA GLN A 419 -9.54 -19.15 7.53
C GLN A 419 -9.14 -18.09 6.49
N SER A 420 -9.05 -16.83 6.89
CA SER A 420 -8.65 -15.73 6.02
C SER A 420 -7.14 -15.71 5.81
N LYS A 421 -6.73 -15.46 4.56
CA LYS A 421 -5.34 -15.20 4.20
C LYS A 421 -5.29 -14.02 3.24
N GLY A 422 -4.39 -13.08 3.51
CA GLY A 422 -4.07 -11.99 2.59
C GLY A 422 -4.76 -10.66 2.89
N LEU A 423 -5.52 -10.54 3.99
CA LEU A 423 -5.93 -9.22 4.48
C LEU A 423 -4.71 -8.41 4.89
N HIS A 424 -3.78 -8.97 5.67
CA HIS A 424 -2.54 -8.28 6.00
C HIS A 424 -1.56 -8.32 4.82
N ALA A 425 -1.36 -7.18 4.16
CA ALA A 425 -0.36 -7.02 3.12
C ALA A 425 1.05 -6.91 3.70
N HIS A 426 1.23 -5.99 4.66
CA HIS A 426 2.49 -5.72 5.32
C HIS A 426 2.28 -5.29 6.78
N ILE A 427 3.28 -5.53 7.62
CA ILE A 427 3.49 -4.81 8.88
C ILE A 427 4.79 -4.01 8.74
N SER A 428 4.81 -2.78 9.22
CA SER A 428 5.98 -1.92 9.15
C SER A 428 6.38 -1.39 10.51
N PHE A 429 7.68 -1.09 10.66
CA PHE A 429 8.28 -0.60 11.89
C PHE A 429 9.30 0.49 11.56
N MET A 430 9.22 1.61 12.26
CA MET A 430 10.23 2.66 12.23
C MET A 430 10.40 3.18 13.64
N SER A 431 11.65 3.48 14.02
CA SER A 431 11.90 4.30 15.20
C SER A 431 12.37 5.67 14.78
N LYS A 432 11.90 6.70 15.48
CA LYS A 432 12.41 8.06 15.36
C LYS A 432 12.45 8.67 16.74
N ASP A 433 13.63 9.15 17.14
CA ASP A 433 13.84 9.81 18.44
C ASP A 433 13.37 8.95 19.63
N GLY A 434 13.55 7.63 19.55
CA GLY A 434 13.11 6.64 20.56
C GLY A 434 11.62 6.26 20.48
N GLU A 435 10.84 6.93 19.66
CA GLU A 435 9.42 6.63 19.45
C GLU A 435 9.23 5.63 18.30
N ILE A 436 8.56 4.51 18.61
CA ILE A 436 8.31 3.43 17.65
C ILE A 436 6.96 3.63 16.93
N ASP A 437 7.01 3.86 15.62
CA ASP A 437 5.87 3.88 14.69
C ASP A 437 5.67 2.49 14.06
N VAL A 438 4.44 1.96 14.15
CA VAL A 438 4.07 0.67 13.56
C VAL A 438 2.82 0.87 12.71
N SER A 439 2.80 0.30 11.50
CA SER A 439 1.64 0.40 10.61
C SER A 439 1.29 -0.96 10.01
N SER A 440 0.02 -1.35 10.11
CA SER A 440 -0.55 -2.51 9.40
C SER A 440 -1.17 -2.07 8.08
N TYR A 441 -0.76 -2.67 6.98
CA TYR A 441 -1.32 -2.44 5.65
C TYR A 441 -2.32 -3.55 5.32
N LEU A 442 -3.55 -3.17 4.99
CA LEU A 442 -4.69 -4.06 4.84
C LEU A 442 -5.22 -4.02 3.41
N SER A 443 -5.23 -5.18 2.76
CA SER A 443 -5.96 -5.41 1.52
C SER A 443 -7.46 -5.47 1.81
N THR A 444 -8.28 -5.16 0.81
CA THR A 444 -9.74 -5.18 0.97
C THR A 444 -10.34 -6.58 0.94
N GLY A 445 -9.55 -7.61 0.59
CA GLY A 445 -9.98 -9.02 0.56
C GLY A 445 -11.10 -9.32 -0.44
N LEU A 446 -11.46 -8.34 -1.28
CA LEU A 446 -12.66 -8.36 -2.13
C LEU A 446 -12.67 -9.51 -3.15
N PHE A 447 -11.50 -10.08 -3.46
CA PHE A 447 -11.43 -11.22 -4.36
C PHE A 447 -10.44 -12.27 -3.86
N ASN A 448 -10.94 -13.16 -3.00
CA ASN A 448 -10.38 -14.50 -2.93
C ASN A 448 -10.83 -15.27 -4.19
N ARG A 449 -9.97 -15.30 -5.21
CA ARG A 449 -10.19 -15.95 -6.53
C ARG A 449 -10.67 -17.41 -6.46
N THR A 450 -10.61 -18.07 -5.30
CA THR A 450 -11.10 -19.42 -5.07
C THR A 450 -12.63 -19.56 -5.10
N LYS A 451 -13.43 -18.50 -4.93
CA LYS A 451 -14.90 -18.63 -4.88
C LYS A 451 -15.64 -18.26 -6.16
N HIS A 452 -15.17 -17.29 -6.96
CA HIS A 452 -15.84 -16.92 -8.21
C HIS A 452 -15.76 -18.01 -9.29
N ALA A 453 -14.76 -18.91 -9.23
CA ALA A 453 -14.71 -20.09 -10.09
C ALA A 453 -15.75 -21.17 -9.69
N ALA A 454 -16.19 -21.20 -8.44
CA ALA A 454 -17.15 -22.20 -7.94
C ALA A 454 -18.62 -21.77 -8.16
N GLY A 455 -18.90 -20.47 -8.24
CA GLY A 455 -20.25 -19.94 -8.50
C GLY A 455 -20.77 -20.16 -9.92
N ASN A 456 -19.89 -20.41 -10.90
CA ASN A 456 -20.26 -20.68 -12.29
C ASN A 456 -20.28 -22.18 -12.65
N ALA A 457 -20.06 -23.07 -11.68
CA ALA A 457 -20.20 -24.52 -11.84
C ALA A 457 -21.51 -25.06 -11.23
N ALA A 458 -22.34 -24.19 -10.65
CA ALA A 458 -23.65 -24.52 -10.09
C ALA A 458 -24.70 -23.52 -10.59
N ASN A 459 -24.97 -23.56 -11.89
CA ASN A 459 -26.26 -23.20 -12.49
C ASN A 459 -26.40 -23.89 -13.85
#